data_AF-A0A0G2GW45-F1
#
_entry.id   AF-A0A0G2GW45-F1
#
_cell.length_a   1.000
_cell.length_b   1.000
_cell.length_c   1.000
_cell.angle_alpha   90.00
_cell.angle_beta   90.00
_cell.angle_gamma   90.00
#
_symmetry.space_group_name_H-M   'P 1'
#
loop_
_entity.id
_entity.type
_entity.pdbx_description
1 polymer ?
#
loop_
_entity_poly.entity_id
_entity_poly.type
_entity_poly.pdbx_seq_one_letter_code
_entity_poly.pdbx_strand_id
1 'polypeptide(L)'
;MLHAYVLYGVAGLMLVVRGIETEQRDSRGGASWNEVITDIGNERWTDYYIRCLHPDVIRPLIRGDLPKRLQDPEFRQRVSASLNLHATPGVYLCQFHQTGHLQPGDSQETADTLEQRRGAGLTLRQWLMVVDDCRLYSDVNNPASRNLAEQIDSAYRTTRATNYASNQRRWQSGTRQQNFAGLEEFLNMMDRRWLNWARAQLGTPNEWILDVPMVRAPAVVGQSKNVTERASHHLALSGSSYVHSLISCIVKFRFAYRFDRSVWQLARVERPDHMNLCEAIFSILASAYTWELGLNQTVSGASHQAGSHALTASALNQIYQQNRDENLRLGNVDKSLMLDEQLVQRIKEIKAFDKIKDQKFAELDEREKRVVEKGRKMDTAFEALMAREMSGLIRLQHRQALEASRAAPA
;
A
#
# COMPACT_ATOMS: atom_id res chain seq x y z
N MET A 1 -5.96 2.13 -9.39
CA MET A 1 -4.79 1.40 -8.86
C MET A 1 -5.13 0.05 -8.25
N LEU A 2 -5.94 -0.04 -7.18
CA LEU A 2 -6.28 -1.33 -6.55
C LEU A 2 -6.91 -2.33 -7.52
N HIS A 3 -7.87 -1.89 -8.34
CA HIS A 3 -8.46 -2.73 -9.39
C HIS A 3 -7.43 -3.23 -10.40
N ALA A 4 -6.53 -2.36 -10.85
CA ALA A 4 -5.45 -2.74 -11.76
C ALA A 4 -4.51 -3.79 -11.14
N TYR A 5 -4.15 -3.64 -9.87
CA TYR A 5 -3.33 -4.65 -9.17
C TYR A 5 -4.07 -5.97 -8.94
N VAL A 6 -5.36 -5.92 -8.59
CA VAL A 6 -6.16 -7.13 -8.35
C VAL A 6 -6.34 -7.93 -9.65
N LEU A 7 -6.54 -7.26 -10.78
CA LEU A 7 -6.78 -7.89 -12.07
C LEU A 7 -5.48 -8.31 -12.78
N TYR A 8 -4.44 -7.48 -12.70
CA TYR A 8 -3.25 -7.60 -13.55
C TYR A 8 -1.93 -7.62 -12.76
N GLY A 9 -1.98 -7.68 -11.43
CA GLY A 9 -0.79 -7.72 -10.57
C GLY A 9 0.14 -6.52 -10.79
N VAL A 10 1.46 -6.77 -10.78
CA VAL A 10 2.48 -5.74 -10.99
C VAL A 10 2.36 -5.09 -12.37
N ALA A 11 2.00 -5.85 -13.42
CA ALA A 11 1.81 -5.30 -14.76
C ALA A 11 0.69 -4.24 -14.79
N GLY A 12 -0.40 -4.44 -14.04
CA GLY A 12 -1.46 -3.44 -13.89
C GLY A 12 -1.01 -2.17 -13.17
N LEU A 13 -0.13 -2.31 -12.17
CA LEU A 13 0.45 -1.15 -11.50
C LEU A 13 1.37 -0.37 -12.42
N MET A 14 2.20 -1.06 -13.22
CA MET A 14 3.05 -0.42 -14.22
C MET A 14 2.23 0.38 -15.23
N LEU A 15 1.10 -0.15 -15.71
CA LEU A 15 0.20 0.58 -16.62
C LEU A 15 -0.37 1.85 -15.97
N VAL A 16 -0.74 1.81 -14.69
CA VAL A 16 -1.23 3.00 -13.97
C VAL A 16 -0.12 4.03 -13.78
N VAL A 17 1.08 3.60 -13.36
CA VAL A 17 2.23 4.48 -13.21
C VAL A 17 2.61 5.12 -14.55
N ARG A 18 2.51 4.38 -15.66
CA ARG A 18 2.71 4.87 -17.04
C ARG A 18 1.63 5.79 -17.57
N GLY A 19 0.37 5.56 -17.18
CA GLY A 19 -0.72 6.49 -17.46
C GLY A 19 -0.39 7.86 -16.86
N ILE A 20 0.05 7.86 -15.61
CA ILE A 20 0.51 9.07 -14.91
C ILE A 20 1.77 9.64 -15.58
N GLU A 21 2.72 8.83 -16.03
CA GLU A 21 3.91 9.27 -16.80
C GLU A 21 3.53 10.02 -18.08
N THR A 22 2.64 9.42 -18.90
CA THR A 22 2.24 9.95 -20.21
C THR A 22 1.47 11.26 -20.03
N GLU A 23 0.59 11.32 -19.03
CA GLU A 23 -0.18 12.53 -18.68
C GLU A 23 0.71 13.69 -18.20
N GLN A 24 1.90 13.40 -17.65
CA GLN A 24 2.81 14.40 -17.08
C GLN A 24 3.86 14.92 -18.08
N ARG A 25 4.22 14.12 -19.08
CA ARG A 25 5.19 14.48 -20.12
C ARG A 25 4.70 15.61 -21.03
N ASP A 26 3.39 15.67 -21.27
CA ASP A 26 2.75 16.71 -22.09
C ASP A 26 2.53 18.04 -21.34
N SER A 27 2.71 18.04 -20.01
CA SER A 27 2.45 19.19 -19.14
C SER A 27 3.71 19.75 -18.49
N ARG A 28 4.63 20.32 -19.30
CA ARG A 28 5.77 21.17 -18.88
C ARG A 28 6.46 20.78 -17.56
N GLY A 29 6.73 19.50 -17.34
CA GLY A 29 7.55 19.04 -16.22
C GLY A 29 8.94 19.68 -16.29
N GLY A 30 9.47 20.13 -15.13
CA GLY A 30 10.86 20.54 -15.02
C GLY A 30 11.82 19.42 -15.44
N ALA A 31 13.07 19.75 -15.77
CA ALA A 31 14.06 18.79 -16.29
C ALA A 31 14.19 17.52 -15.43
N SER A 32 14.16 17.65 -14.10
CA SER A 32 14.21 16.52 -13.16
C SER A 32 13.01 15.58 -13.24
N TRP A 33 11.82 16.08 -13.57
CA TRP A 33 10.63 15.24 -13.70
C TRP A 33 10.60 14.50 -15.03
N ASN A 34 11.12 15.09 -16.10
CA ASN A 34 11.25 14.42 -17.39
C ASN A 34 12.25 13.25 -17.34
N GLU A 35 13.32 13.36 -16.55
CA GLU A 35 14.24 12.26 -16.27
C GLU A 35 13.54 11.13 -15.50
N VAL A 36 12.79 11.45 -14.44
CA VAL A 36 12.02 10.47 -13.66
C VAL A 36 10.93 9.79 -14.49
N ILE A 37 10.22 10.54 -15.34
CA ILE A 37 9.24 10.03 -16.30
C ILE A 37 9.91 9.06 -17.28
N THR A 38 11.05 9.45 -17.87
CA THR A 38 11.80 8.59 -18.80
C THR A 38 12.26 7.29 -18.11
N ASP A 39 12.67 7.38 -16.84
CA ASP A 39 13.06 6.23 -16.04
C ASP A 39 11.88 5.35 -15.60
N ILE A 40 10.70 5.94 -15.34
CA ILE A 40 9.45 5.20 -15.13
C ILE A 40 9.10 4.39 -16.39
N GLY A 41 9.31 4.98 -17.57
CA GLY A 41 9.14 4.35 -18.87
C GLY A 41 10.06 3.15 -19.10
N ASN A 42 11.18 3.08 -18.36
CA ASN A 42 12.08 1.91 -18.32
C ASN A 42 11.48 0.79 -17.46
N GLU A 43 10.68 -0.06 -18.11
CA GLU A 43 9.89 -1.15 -17.51
C GLU A 43 10.68 -2.00 -16.51
N ARG A 44 11.96 -2.24 -16.78
CA ARG A 44 12.80 -3.11 -15.97
C ARG A 44 13.00 -2.59 -14.55
N TRP A 45 13.22 -1.29 -14.37
CA TRP A 45 13.51 -0.71 -13.06
C TRP A 45 12.23 -0.47 -12.26
N THR A 46 11.17 -0.02 -12.91
CA THR A 46 9.85 0.10 -12.28
C THR A 46 9.34 -1.25 -11.78
N ASP A 47 9.41 -2.31 -12.61
CA ASP A 47 9.05 -3.68 -12.21
C ASP A 47 9.95 -4.19 -11.07
N TYR A 48 11.26 -3.97 -11.17
CA TYR A 48 12.22 -4.36 -10.12
C TYR A 48 11.84 -3.78 -8.76
N TYR A 49 11.65 -2.45 -8.66
CA TYR A 49 11.37 -1.81 -7.38
C TYR A 49 9.99 -2.18 -6.81
N ILE A 50 8.97 -2.37 -7.65
CA ILE A 50 7.67 -2.86 -7.17
C ILE A 50 7.82 -4.28 -6.60
N ARG A 51 8.62 -5.14 -7.24
CA ARG A 51 8.89 -6.51 -6.77
C ARG A 51 9.77 -6.59 -5.52
N CYS A 52 10.56 -5.56 -5.23
CA CYS A 52 11.31 -5.48 -3.98
C CYS A 52 10.41 -5.28 -2.77
N LEU A 53 9.18 -4.78 -2.94
CA LEU A 53 8.20 -4.67 -1.87
C LEU A 53 7.65 -6.06 -1.54
N HIS A 54 7.51 -6.38 -0.25
CA HIS A 54 6.89 -7.64 0.16
C HIS A 54 5.46 -7.74 -0.41
N PRO A 55 5.06 -8.86 -1.06
CA PRO A 55 3.78 -8.97 -1.75
C PRO A 55 2.56 -8.64 -0.87
N ASP A 56 2.57 -9.10 0.38
CA ASP A 56 1.51 -8.82 1.36
C ASP A 56 1.36 -7.32 1.70
N VAL A 57 2.39 -6.49 1.45
CA VAL A 57 2.38 -5.05 1.73
C VAL A 57 1.77 -4.24 0.58
N ILE A 58 1.76 -4.76 -0.66
CA ILE A 58 1.29 -4.00 -1.83
C ILE A 58 -0.18 -3.58 -1.67
N ARG A 59 -1.08 -4.50 -1.30
CA ARG A 59 -2.50 -4.15 -1.14
C ARG A 59 -2.74 -3.16 0.01
N PRO A 60 -2.17 -3.38 1.21
CA PRO A 60 -2.31 -2.41 2.30
C PRO A 60 -1.73 -1.03 1.98
N LEU A 61 -0.63 -0.99 1.22
CA LEU A 61 -0.04 0.27 0.74
C LEU A 61 -1.00 1.01 -0.18
N ILE A 62 -1.55 0.32 -1.19
CA ILE A 62 -2.52 0.91 -2.14
C ILE A 62 -3.80 1.37 -1.44
N ARG A 63 -4.28 0.62 -0.44
CA ARG A 63 -5.47 1.00 0.36
C ARG A 63 -5.17 2.11 1.37
N GLY A 64 -3.90 2.27 1.73
CA GLY A 64 -3.44 3.17 2.78
C GLY A 64 -3.80 2.72 4.19
N ASP A 65 -4.05 1.43 4.40
CA ASP A 65 -4.46 0.83 5.69
C ASP A 65 -3.36 -0.01 6.35
N LEU A 66 -2.11 0.16 5.92
CA LEU A 66 -0.94 -0.53 6.48
C LEU A 66 -0.84 -0.46 8.02
N PRO A 67 -1.06 0.69 8.69
CA PRO A 67 -0.98 0.75 10.15
C PRO A 67 -2.02 -0.12 10.84
N LYS A 68 -3.22 -0.21 10.24
CA LYS A 68 -4.32 -1.08 10.71
C LYS A 68 -4.00 -2.55 10.46
N ARG A 69 -3.50 -2.90 9.27
CA ARG A 69 -3.09 -4.28 8.95
C ARG A 69 -1.93 -4.76 9.82
N LEU A 70 -1.03 -3.86 10.23
CA LEU A 70 0.03 -4.19 11.18
C LEU A 70 -0.47 -4.48 12.59
N GLN A 71 -1.74 -4.26 12.94
CA GLN A 71 -2.29 -4.71 14.23
C GLN A 71 -2.54 -6.23 14.27
N ASP A 72 -2.73 -6.87 13.12
CA ASP A 72 -2.81 -8.32 12.97
C ASP A 72 -1.42 -8.94 13.22
N PRO A 73 -1.24 -9.75 14.29
CA PRO A 73 0.06 -10.32 14.66
C PRO A 73 0.67 -11.20 13.57
N GLU A 74 -0.16 -11.97 12.85
CA GLU A 74 0.33 -12.86 11.79
C GLU A 74 0.82 -12.05 10.60
N PHE A 75 0.06 -11.03 10.21
CA PHE A 75 0.48 -10.11 9.15
C PHE A 75 1.79 -9.41 9.53
N ARG A 76 1.86 -8.85 10.75
CA ARG A 76 3.07 -8.19 11.26
C ARG A 76 4.28 -9.11 11.24
N GLN A 77 4.13 -10.36 11.69
CA GLN A 77 5.23 -11.32 11.70
C GLN A 77 5.77 -11.55 10.28
N ARG A 78 4.89 -11.75 9.30
CA ARG A 78 5.30 -11.98 7.89
C ARG A 78 6.05 -10.81 7.28
N VAL A 79 5.61 -9.56 7.53
CA VAL A 79 6.12 -8.38 6.81
C VAL A 79 7.16 -7.56 7.57
N SER A 80 7.29 -7.72 8.88
CA SER A 80 8.11 -6.86 9.76
C SER A 80 9.55 -6.68 9.28
N ALA A 81 10.22 -7.76 8.87
CA ALA A 81 11.58 -7.70 8.37
C ALA A 81 11.74 -6.81 7.14
N SER A 82 10.71 -6.76 6.26
CA SER A 82 10.71 -5.97 5.03
C SER A 82 10.43 -4.48 5.25
N LEU A 83 9.77 -4.13 6.37
CA LEU A 83 9.36 -2.75 6.69
C LEU A 83 10.30 -2.04 7.68
N ASN A 84 11.27 -2.77 8.23
CA ASN A 84 12.22 -2.25 9.20
C ASN A 84 13.01 -1.07 8.63
N LEU A 85 13.25 -0.08 9.49
CA LEU A 85 14.08 1.06 9.14
C LEU A 85 15.55 0.65 9.12
N HIS A 86 16.23 0.91 8.00
CA HIS A 86 17.65 0.67 7.86
C HIS A 86 18.42 1.97 7.62
N ALA A 87 19.65 2.01 8.09
CA ALA A 87 20.60 3.09 7.83
C ALA A 87 21.18 2.97 6.41
N THR A 88 20.30 2.90 5.42
CA THR A 88 20.64 2.73 4.00
C THR A 88 19.86 3.72 3.13
N PRO A 89 20.32 3.96 1.89
CA PRO A 89 19.53 4.67 0.89
C PRO A 89 18.23 3.94 0.60
N GLY A 90 17.12 4.68 0.62
CA GLY A 90 15.81 4.07 0.53
C GLY A 90 14.66 5.06 0.45
N VAL A 91 13.48 4.49 0.21
CA VAL A 91 12.20 5.19 0.26
C VAL A 91 11.47 4.78 1.52
N TYR A 92 10.91 5.75 2.22
CA TYR A 92 10.13 5.57 3.43
C TYR A 92 8.70 6.06 3.26
N LEU A 93 7.82 5.50 4.07
CA LEU A 93 6.44 5.90 4.26
C LEU A 93 6.27 6.39 5.69
N CYS A 94 5.73 7.59 5.88
CA CYS A 94 5.28 8.11 7.16
C CYS A 94 3.76 8.26 7.11
N GLN A 95 3.04 7.69 8.08
CA GLN A 95 1.59 7.82 8.18
C GLN A 95 1.12 8.24 9.56
N PHE A 96 0.06 9.05 9.59
CA PHE A 96 -0.68 9.39 10.81
C PHE A 96 -1.85 8.44 10.99
N HIS A 97 -1.94 7.82 12.16
CA HIS A 97 -3.01 6.88 12.43
C HIS A 97 -3.42 6.88 13.90
N GLN A 98 -4.62 6.38 14.16
CA GLN A 98 -5.15 6.23 15.51
C GLN A 98 -4.37 5.17 16.30
N THR A 99 -4.12 5.44 17.58
CA THR A 99 -3.32 4.60 18.48
C THR A 99 -4.14 3.58 19.25
N GLY A 100 -5.45 3.82 19.39
CA GLY A 100 -6.35 3.04 20.26
C GLY A 100 -6.38 3.52 21.71
N HIS A 101 -5.74 4.66 22.05
CA HIS A 101 -5.75 5.21 23.41
C HIS A 101 -6.99 6.09 23.69
N LEU A 102 -7.62 5.87 24.84
CA LEU A 102 -8.65 6.75 25.42
C LEU A 102 -8.02 8.08 25.87
N GLN A 103 -8.69 9.20 25.62
CA GLN A 103 -8.37 10.43 26.35
C GLN A 103 -9.09 10.45 27.70
N PRO A 104 -8.49 11.08 28.72
CA PRO A 104 -9.22 11.43 29.94
C PRO A 104 -10.43 12.30 29.58
N GLY A 105 -11.65 11.78 29.80
CA GLY A 105 -12.91 12.47 29.50
C GLY A 105 -13.78 11.83 28.41
N ASP A 106 -13.26 10.85 27.66
CA ASP A 106 -14.06 10.05 26.73
C ASP A 106 -14.91 9.02 27.48
N SER A 107 -15.95 9.48 28.15
CA SER A 107 -16.85 8.65 28.95
C SER A 107 -17.74 7.70 28.13
N GLN A 108 -17.70 7.78 26.79
CA GLN A 108 -18.63 7.05 25.90
C GLN A 108 -17.97 6.07 24.92
N GLU A 109 -16.65 6.08 24.73
CA GLU A 109 -16.01 5.13 23.82
C GLU A 109 -15.56 3.86 24.57
N THR A 110 -16.06 2.71 24.14
CA THR A 110 -15.61 1.42 24.70
C THR A 110 -14.22 1.06 24.19
N ALA A 111 -13.49 0.26 24.97
CA ALA A 111 -12.18 -0.27 24.56
C ALA A 111 -12.26 -1.04 23.23
N ASP A 112 -13.35 -1.78 23.01
CA ASP A 112 -13.57 -2.55 21.78
C ASP A 112 -13.75 -1.64 20.56
N THR A 113 -14.49 -0.54 20.71
CA THR A 113 -14.65 0.46 19.63
C THR A 113 -13.30 1.08 19.24
N LEU A 114 -12.44 1.34 20.22
CA LEU A 114 -11.12 1.92 19.97
C LEU A 114 -10.16 0.94 19.29
N GLU A 115 -10.17 -0.32 19.70
CA GLU A 115 -9.32 -1.34 19.08
C GLU A 115 -9.72 -1.56 17.61
N GLN A 116 -11.02 -1.52 17.29
CA GLN A 116 -11.50 -1.62 15.90
C GLN A 116 -11.03 -0.46 15.00
N ARG A 117 -10.80 0.72 15.60
CA ARG A 117 -10.35 1.93 14.90
C ARG A 117 -8.84 2.11 14.90
N ARG A 118 -8.11 1.30 15.67
CA ARG A 118 -6.65 1.35 15.73
C ARG A 118 -6.03 1.21 14.35
N GLY A 119 -5.09 2.11 14.05
CA GLY A 119 -4.42 2.18 12.75
C GLY A 119 -5.24 2.85 11.63
N ALA A 120 -6.48 3.30 11.88
CA ALA A 120 -7.26 4.09 10.93
C ALA A 120 -6.79 5.56 10.88
N GLY A 121 -7.17 6.27 9.83
CA GLY A 121 -6.94 7.70 9.68
C GLY A 121 -7.94 8.58 10.46
N LEU A 122 -7.87 9.88 10.21
CA LEU A 122 -8.82 10.87 10.71
C LEU A 122 -10.22 10.63 10.11
N THR A 123 -11.27 11.01 10.82
CA THR A 123 -12.62 11.13 10.25
C THR A 123 -12.70 12.39 9.36
N LEU A 124 -13.73 12.48 8.51
CA LEU A 124 -13.94 13.69 7.71
C LEU A 124 -14.24 14.92 8.59
N ARG A 125 -14.96 14.75 9.70
CA ARG A 125 -15.19 15.82 10.66
C ARG A 125 -13.89 16.30 11.31
N GLN A 126 -13.02 15.38 11.71
CA GLN A 126 -11.71 15.73 12.27
C GLN A 126 -10.85 16.47 11.25
N TRP A 127 -10.91 16.07 9.98
CA TRP A 127 -10.24 16.78 8.90
C TRP A 127 -10.76 18.20 8.65
N LEU A 128 -12.08 18.43 8.77
CA LEU A 128 -12.64 19.78 8.72
C LEU A 128 -12.02 20.66 9.82
N MET A 129 -11.95 20.16 11.06
CA MET A 129 -11.33 20.87 12.19
C MET A 129 -9.85 21.17 11.92
N VAL A 130 -9.10 20.19 11.42
CA VAL A 130 -7.66 20.35 11.13
C VAL A 130 -7.44 21.40 10.04
N VAL A 131 -8.26 21.40 8.98
CA VAL A 131 -8.13 22.35 7.86
C VAL A 131 -8.54 23.76 8.28
N ASP A 132 -9.57 23.91 9.11
CA ASP A 132 -9.98 25.21 9.63
C ASP A 132 -8.90 25.81 10.53
N ASP A 133 -8.24 24.99 11.35
CA ASP A 133 -7.07 25.42 12.12
C ASP A 133 -5.87 25.78 11.27
N CYS A 134 -5.60 25.02 10.19
CA CYS A 134 -4.54 25.38 9.24
C CYS A 134 -4.78 26.77 8.65
N ARG A 135 -6.03 27.08 8.27
CA ARG A 135 -6.40 28.40 7.75
C ARG A 135 -6.20 29.49 8.77
N LEU A 136 -6.73 29.30 9.98
CA LEU A 136 -6.59 30.28 11.05
C LEU A 136 -5.13 30.46 11.44
N TYR A 137 -4.32 29.41 11.44
CA TYR A 137 -2.87 29.48 11.69
C TYR A 137 -2.14 30.36 10.67
N SER A 138 -2.48 30.22 9.38
CA SER A 138 -1.89 31.01 8.28
C SER A 138 -2.44 32.43 8.16
N ASP A 139 -3.63 32.72 8.72
CA ASP A 139 -4.24 34.05 8.70
C ASP A 139 -3.62 34.97 9.76
N VAL A 140 -2.39 35.40 9.49
CA VAL A 140 -1.59 36.24 10.40
C VAL A 140 -2.21 37.60 10.71
N ASN A 141 -3.19 38.04 9.93
CA ASN A 141 -3.90 39.31 10.14
C ASN A 141 -5.07 39.16 11.13
N ASN A 142 -5.48 37.94 11.44
CA ASN A 142 -6.55 37.66 12.38
C ASN A 142 -6.03 37.63 13.83
N PRO A 143 -6.58 38.44 14.75
CA PRO A 143 -6.16 38.45 16.15
C PRO A 143 -6.25 37.07 16.84
N ALA A 144 -7.24 36.25 16.49
CA ALA A 144 -7.40 34.91 17.04
C ALA A 144 -6.31 33.93 16.55
N SER A 145 -5.71 34.19 15.38
CA SER A 145 -4.64 33.37 14.79
C SER A 145 -3.44 33.24 15.71
N ARG A 146 -3.03 34.34 16.35
CA ARG A 146 -1.80 34.37 17.14
C ARG A 146 -1.87 33.40 18.33
N ASN A 147 -2.95 33.46 19.11
CA ASN A 147 -3.12 32.59 20.28
C ASN A 147 -3.18 31.12 19.86
N LEU A 148 -3.95 30.81 18.81
CA LEU A 148 -4.01 29.46 18.26
C LEU A 148 -2.62 28.97 17.79
N ALA A 149 -1.88 29.81 17.06
CA ALA A 149 -0.56 29.46 16.55
C ALA A 149 0.44 29.18 17.66
N GLU A 150 0.44 30.00 18.72
CA GLU A 150 1.27 29.78 19.91
C GLU A 150 0.97 28.42 20.56
N GLN A 151 -0.32 28.06 20.67
CA GLN A 151 -0.74 26.76 21.21
C GLN A 151 -0.33 25.58 20.32
N ILE A 152 -0.59 25.66 19.01
CA ILE A 152 -0.22 24.62 18.02
C ILE A 152 1.30 24.41 18.02
N ASP A 153 2.07 25.48 17.98
CA ASP A 153 3.52 25.41 17.97
C ASP A 153 4.05 24.88 19.30
N SER A 154 3.36 25.10 20.43
CA SER A 154 3.76 24.52 21.71
C SER A 154 3.55 22.98 21.81
N ALA A 155 2.75 22.38 20.92
CA ALA A 155 2.42 20.95 20.95
C ALA A 155 3.65 20.03 20.76
N TYR A 156 4.69 20.51 20.08
CA TYR A 156 5.98 19.82 19.95
C TYR A 156 7.13 20.75 20.34
N ARG A 157 8.04 20.22 21.17
CA ARG A 157 9.32 20.90 21.43
C ARG A 157 10.19 20.79 20.17
N THR A 158 10.66 21.92 19.68
CA THR A 158 11.57 21.99 18.53
C THR A 158 12.54 23.16 18.73
N THR A 159 13.66 23.11 18.01
CA THR A 159 14.72 24.13 18.05
C THR A 159 14.44 25.32 17.13
N ARG A 160 13.37 25.29 16.32
CA ARG A 160 13.01 26.41 15.45
C ARG A 160 12.50 27.59 16.28
N ALA A 161 13.26 28.69 16.24
CA ALA A 161 12.83 29.96 16.79
C ALA A 161 11.62 30.49 16.02
N THR A 162 10.74 31.21 16.73
CA THR A 162 9.54 31.83 16.15
C THR A 162 9.32 33.17 16.82
N ASN A 163 8.99 34.20 16.05
CA ASN A 163 8.68 35.52 16.59
C ASN A 163 7.25 35.93 16.19
N TYR A 164 6.30 35.67 17.10
CA TYR A 164 4.90 36.02 16.87
C TYR A 164 4.64 37.52 16.83
N ALA A 165 5.52 38.34 17.42
CA ALA A 165 5.38 39.80 17.38
C ALA A 165 5.65 40.37 15.97
N SER A 166 6.40 39.66 15.13
CA SER A 166 6.62 39.99 13.72
C SER A 166 5.78 39.12 12.77
N ASN A 167 4.68 38.53 13.26
CA ASN A 167 3.80 37.65 12.50
C ASN A 167 4.52 36.46 11.84
N GLN A 168 5.66 36.04 12.38
CA GLN A 168 6.31 34.81 11.94
C GLN A 168 5.59 33.61 12.57
N ARG A 169 5.47 32.55 11.78
CA ARG A 169 4.96 31.26 12.23
C ARG A 169 6.07 30.22 12.14
N ARG A 170 6.05 29.22 13.01
CA ARG A 170 7.06 28.16 13.03
C ARG A 170 7.02 27.30 11.76
N TRP A 171 5.81 27.05 11.26
CA TRP A 171 5.55 26.21 10.09
C TRP A 171 5.17 27.07 8.89
N GLN A 172 6.17 27.74 8.33
CA GLN A 172 6.05 28.51 7.08
C GLN A 172 7.18 28.12 6.12
N SER A 173 7.04 28.47 4.84
CA SER A 173 8.08 28.22 3.83
C SER A 173 9.11 29.36 3.78
N GLY A 174 10.36 29.03 3.44
CA GLY A 174 11.43 30.00 3.18
C GLY A 174 11.88 30.84 4.37
N THR A 175 12.73 31.84 4.10
CA THR A 175 13.24 32.81 5.09
C THR A 175 12.39 34.07 5.17
N ARG A 176 11.50 34.29 4.20
CA ARG A 176 10.59 35.44 4.16
C ARG A 176 9.41 35.20 5.10
N GLN A 177 9.02 36.24 5.82
CA GLN A 177 7.85 36.26 6.69
C GLN A 177 6.61 35.82 5.89
N GLN A 178 5.79 34.91 6.43
CA GLN A 178 4.43 34.63 5.95
C GLN A 178 4.26 33.90 4.59
N ASN A 179 5.25 33.14 4.11
CA ASN A 179 5.03 32.35 2.90
C ASN A 179 4.25 31.05 3.18
N PHE A 180 2.94 31.08 2.90
CA PHE A 180 2.01 29.96 3.04
C PHE A 180 1.48 29.42 1.71
N ALA A 181 2.03 29.82 0.55
CA ALA A 181 1.45 29.49 -0.75
C ALA A 181 1.23 27.98 -0.97
N GLY A 182 2.20 27.14 -0.56
CA GLY A 182 2.03 25.68 -0.67
C GLY A 182 0.97 25.13 0.28
N LEU A 183 0.79 25.72 1.46
CA LEU A 183 -0.27 25.36 2.39
C LEU A 183 -1.63 25.76 1.82
N GLU A 184 -1.77 26.97 1.28
CA GLU A 184 -3.01 27.40 0.62
C GLU A 184 -3.39 26.46 -0.53
N GLU A 185 -2.42 26.09 -1.36
CA GLU A 185 -2.61 25.12 -2.42
C GLU A 185 -3.08 23.75 -1.91
N PHE A 186 -2.44 23.25 -0.85
CA PHE A 186 -2.87 22.03 -0.17
C PHE A 186 -4.31 22.12 0.32
N LEU A 187 -4.66 23.17 1.07
CA LEU A 187 -6.00 23.36 1.64
C LEU A 187 -7.07 23.48 0.55
N ASN A 188 -6.76 24.20 -0.53
CA ASN A 188 -7.67 24.34 -1.67
C ASN A 188 -7.92 23.00 -2.39
N MET A 189 -6.90 22.14 -2.50
CA MET A 189 -7.07 20.81 -3.09
C MET A 189 -7.97 19.92 -2.22
N MET A 190 -7.78 19.95 -0.90
CA MET A 190 -8.57 19.19 0.07
C MET A 190 -10.05 19.57 0.00
N ASP A 191 -10.33 20.87 -0.07
CA ASP A 191 -11.68 21.41 -0.27
C ASP A 191 -12.35 20.90 -1.53
N ARG A 192 -11.69 21.07 -2.68
CA ARG A 192 -12.24 20.70 -3.99
C ARG A 192 -12.57 19.23 -4.08
N ARG A 193 -11.74 18.37 -3.48
CA ARG A 193 -11.85 16.92 -3.66
C ARG A 193 -12.81 16.27 -2.67
N TRP A 194 -12.93 16.77 -1.44
CA TRP A 194 -13.70 16.06 -0.41
C TRP A 194 -14.27 16.93 0.71
N LEU A 195 -13.58 17.98 1.17
CA LEU A 195 -14.09 18.73 2.32
C LEU A 195 -15.33 19.57 1.98
N ASN A 196 -15.49 20.02 0.73
CA ASN A 196 -16.75 20.67 0.33
C ASN A 196 -17.94 19.71 0.37
N TRP A 197 -17.73 18.45 -0.06
CA TRP A 197 -18.74 17.41 0.09
C TRP A 197 -19.04 17.14 1.57
N ALA A 198 -18.01 17.06 2.42
CA ALA A 198 -18.16 16.85 3.85
C ALA A 198 -18.95 17.97 4.52
N ARG A 199 -18.65 19.24 4.21
CA ARG A 199 -19.40 20.40 4.69
C ARG A 199 -20.87 20.36 4.25
N ALA A 200 -21.14 19.91 3.03
CA ALA A 200 -22.50 19.76 2.53
C ALA A 200 -23.32 18.66 3.24
N GLN A 201 -22.67 17.74 3.97
CA GLN A 201 -23.38 16.73 4.77
C GLN A 201 -23.76 17.22 6.17
N LEU A 202 -23.23 18.35 6.64
CA LEU A 202 -23.56 18.92 7.95
C LEU A 202 -25.05 19.29 8.02
N GLY A 203 -25.73 18.89 9.10
CA GLY A 203 -27.17 19.12 9.27
C GLY A 203 -28.06 18.26 8.39
N THR A 204 -27.50 17.30 7.64
CA THR A 204 -28.28 16.35 6.83
C THR A 204 -28.46 15.02 7.57
N PRO A 205 -29.42 14.16 7.16
CA PRO A 205 -29.54 12.81 7.71
C PRO A 205 -28.28 11.94 7.52
N ASN A 206 -27.38 12.30 6.61
CA ASN A 206 -26.15 11.59 6.34
C ASN A 206 -24.96 12.10 7.15
N GLU A 207 -25.13 13.07 8.05
CA GLU A 207 -24.04 13.66 8.82
C GLU A 207 -23.20 12.62 9.59
N TRP A 208 -23.82 11.51 10.01
CA TRP A 208 -23.14 10.41 10.72
C TRP A 208 -21.95 9.84 9.94
N ILE A 209 -21.94 9.93 8.60
CA ILE A 209 -20.83 9.44 7.78
C ILE A 209 -19.53 10.20 8.04
N LEU A 210 -19.62 11.45 8.51
CA LEU A 210 -18.48 12.31 8.80
C LEU A 210 -17.68 11.84 10.02
N ASP A 211 -18.28 11.00 10.84
CA ASP A 211 -17.72 10.46 12.08
C ASP A 211 -17.17 9.04 11.91
N VAL A 212 -17.29 8.47 10.71
CA VAL A 212 -16.67 7.18 10.36
C VAL A 212 -15.17 7.39 10.11
N PRO A 213 -14.27 6.70 10.83
CA PRO A 213 -12.83 6.80 10.59
C PRO A 213 -12.46 6.34 9.19
N MET A 214 -11.64 7.14 8.51
CA MET A 214 -11.14 6.76 7.19
C MET A 214 -10.22 5.55 7.33
N VAL A 215 -10.45 4.53 6.50
CA VAL A 215 -9.56 3.36 6.42
C VAL A 215 -8.14 3.77 6.03
N ARG A 216 -8.04 4.78 5.14
CA ARG A 216 -6.77 5.34 4.68
C ARG A 216 -6.19 6.30 5.72
N ALA A 217 -4.97 6.02 6.15
CA ALA A 217 -4.13 6.90 6.93
C ALA A 217 -3.39 7.90 6.00
N PRO A 218 -3.38 9.21 6.30
CA PRO A 218 -2.68 10.21 5.49
C PRO A 218 -1.19 9.90 5.40
N ALA A 219 -0.64 9.92 4.19
CA ALA A 219 0.71 9.42 3.91
C ALA A 219 1.64 10.53 3.40
N VAL A 220 2.88 10.50 3.88
CA VAL A 220 4.05 11.12 3.23
C VAL A 220 4.95 9.99 2.77
N VAL A 221 5.32 10.01 1.50
CA VAL A 221 6.41 9.18 0.99
C VAL A 221 7.59 10.09 0.71
N GLY A 222 8.78 9.65 1.10
CA GLY A 222 9.98 10.38 0.73
C GLY A 222 11.20 9.48 0.63
N GLN A 223 12.29 10.06 0.15
CA GLN A 223 13.57 9.37 0.01
C GLN A 223 14.63 9.88 0.99
N SER A 224 15.61 9.03 1.30
CA SER A 224 16.78 9.43 2.07
C SER A 224 17.99 8.57 1.72
N LYS A 225 19.20 9.11 1.88
CA LYS A 225 20.45 8.33 1.91
C LYS A 225 20.59 7.51 3.19
N ASN A 226 19.88 7.91 4.24
CA ASN A 226 19.79 7.23 5.53
C ASN A 226 18.34 7.28 6.01
N VAL A 227 17.61 6.19 5.81
CA VAL A 227 16.17 6.14 6.14
C VAL A 227 15.93 6.18 7.66
N THR A 228 16.74 5.48 8.47
CA THR A 228 16.61 5.52 9.94
C THR A 228 16.76 6.93 10.50
N GLU A 229 17.77 7.70 10.06
CA GLU A 229 17.95 9.09 10.49
C GLU A 229 16.77 9.97 10.04
N ARG A 230 16.32 9.78 8.78
CA ARG A 230 15.20 10.55 8.25
C ARG A 230 13.87 10.25 8.97
N ALA A 231 13.66 9.02 9.42
CA ALA A 231 12.51 8.67 10.24
C ALA A 231 12.50 9.45 11.55
N SER A 232 13.64 9.51 12.26
CA SER A 232 13.79 10.31 13.47
C SER A 232 13.48 11.79 13.23
N HIS A 233 13.89 12.33 12.08
CA HIS A 233 13.57 13.70 11.64
C HIS A 233 12.06 13.93 11.44
N HIS A 234 11.32 12.97 10.87
CA HIS A 234 9.85 13.06 10.78
C HIS A 234 9.17 12.98 12.13
N LEU A 235 9.60 12.06 12.99
CA LEU A 235 9.05 11.90 14.32
C LEU A 235 9.34 13.13 15.21
N ALA A 236 10.53 13.72 15.09
CA ALA A 236 10.90 14.94 15.81
C ALA A 236 10.41 16.24 15.15
N LEU A 237 9.81 16.17 13.95
CA LEU A 237 9.46 17.33 13.12
C LEU A 237 10.65 18.23 12.75
N SER A 238 11.87 17.71 12.80
CA SER A 238 13.09 18.40 12.37
C SER A 238 13.36 18.09 10.90
N GLY A 239 13.26 19.09 10.01
CA GLY A 239 13.56 18.91 8.59
C GLY A 239 12.48 18.19 7.76
N SER A 240 11.26 18.05 8.29
CA SER A 240 10.08 17.60 7.53
C SER A 240 9.48 18.71 6.67
N SER A 241 8.59 18.36 5.74
CA SER A 241 7.74 19.37 5.05
C SER A 241 6.97 20.18 6.09
N TYR A 242 6.91 21.51 5.92
CA TYR A 242 6.24 22.38 6.88
C TYR A 242 4.73 22.09 6.97
N VAL A 243 4.09 21.63 5.89
CA VAL A 243 2.67 21.26 5.91
C VAL A 243 2.42 19.97 6.68
N HIS A 244 3.24 18.94 6.43
CA HIS A 244 3.22 17.73 7.24
C HIS A 244 3.43 18.03 8.74
N SER A 245 4.41 18.89 9.06
CA SER A 245 4.67 19.30 10.44
C SER A 245 3.51 20.08 11.07
N LEU A 246 2.93 21.04 10.33
CA LEU A 246 1.78 21.81 10.81
C LEU A 246 0.59 20.91 11.12
N ILE A 247 0.25 20.01 10.19
CA ILE A 247 -0.83 19.03 10.38
C ILE A 247 -0.54 18.15 11.60
N SER A 248 0.70 17.69 11.77
CA SER A 248 1.10 16.92 12.97
C SER A 248 0.83 17.68 14.25
N CYS A 249 1.23 18.96 14.30
CA CYS A 249 1.05 19.80 15.47
C CYS A 249 -0.43 20.06 15.76
N ILE A 250 -1.24 20.33 14.74
CA ILE A 250 -2.68 20.55 14.90
C ILE A 250 -3.38 19.28 15.39
N VAL A 251 -3.06 18.13 14.80
CA VAL A 251 -3.63 16.83 15.21
C VAL A 251 -3.28 16.55 16.68
N LYS A 252 -2.04 16.79 17.09
CA LYS A 252 -1.65 16.64 18.50
C LYS A 252 -2.31 17.67 19.40
N PHE A 253 -2.44 18.91 18.96
CA PHE A 253 -3.11 19.97 19.71
C PHE A 253 -4.59 19.64 19.96
N ARG A 254 -5.31 19.21 18.92
CA ARG A 254 -6.75 18.90 18.99
C ARG A 254 -7.06 17.54 19.62
N PHE A 255 -6.26 16.53 19.31
CA PHE A 255 -6.57 15.13 19.61
C PHE A 255 -5.52 14.45 20.49
N ALA A 256 -4.58 15.22 21.06
CA ALA A 256 -3.55 14.74 21.98
C ALA A 256 -2.89 13.43 21.52
N TYR A 257 -2.98 12.39 22.35
CA TYR A 257 -2.36 11.08 22.13
C TYR A 257 -3.21 10.07 21.33
N ARG A 258 -4.39 10.48 20.81
CA ARG A 258 -5.24 9.58 20.02
C ARG A 258 -4.61 9.19 18.68
N PHE A 259 -3.68 10.01 18.19
CA PHE A 259 -2.99 9.78 16.93
C PHE A 259 -1.48 9.72 17.17
N ASP A 260 -0.83 8.86 16.40
CA ASP A 260 0.63 8.79 16.34
C ASP A 260 1.09 8.69 14.88
N ARG A 261 2.40 8.82 14.70
CA ARG A 261 3.05 8.63 13.42
C ARG A 261 3.90 7.39 13.46
N SER A 262 3.77 6.58 12.43
CA SER A 262 4.67 5.48 12.19
C SER A 262 5.41 5.70 10.89
N VAL A 263 6.68 5.29 10.88
CA VAL A 263 7.55 5.37 9.70
C VAL A 263 8.08 3.98 9.38
N TRP A 264 7.97 3.60 8.10
CA TRP A 264 8.47 2.33 7.59
C TRP A 264 9.33 2.55 6.37
N GLN A 265 10.31 1.69 6.15
CA GLN A 265 11.04 1.65 4.89
C GLN A 265 10.26 0.77 3.90
N LEU A 266 9.94 1.31 2.72
CA LEU A 266 9.24 0.56 1.67
C LEU A 266 10.21 -0.18 0.75
N ALA A 267 11.35 0.44 0.45
CA ALA A 267 12.37 -0.14 -0.40
C ALA A 267 13.77 0.39 -0.06
N ARG A 268 14.78 -0.44 -0.34
CA ARG A 268 16.16 0.00 -0.45
C ARG A 268 16.42 0.41 -1.89
N VAL A 269 17.18 1.49 -2.06
CA VAL A 269 17.55 1.97 -3.38
C VAL A 269 18.96 1.44 -3.70
N GLU A 270 19.04 0.49 -4.63
CA GLU A 270 20.31 -0.11 -5.07
C GLU A 270 21.24 0.87 -5.80
N ARG A 271 20.67 1.90 -6.43
CA ARG A 271 21.38 2.84 -7.30
C ARG A 271 21.01 4.29 -6.94
N PRO A 272 21.96 5.14 -6.54
CA PRO A 272 21.65 6.51 -6.11
C PRO A 272 20.85 7.34 -7.12
N ASP A 273 21.07 7.12 -8.42
CA ASP A 273 20.35 7.78 -9.51
C ASP A 273 18.88 7.33 -9.61
N HIS A 274 18.53 6.15 -9.10
CA HIS A 274 17.15 5.65 -9.08
C HIS A 274 16.34 6.15 -7.87
N MET A 275 16.92 6.96 -6.97
CA MET A 275 16.22 7.42 -5.78
C MET A 275 14.88 8.11 -6.13
N ASN A 276 14.91 9.06 -7.07
CA ASN A 276 13.72 9.82 -7.46
C ASN A 276 12.66 8.94 -8.13
N LEU A 277 13.08 7.97 -8.95
CA LEU A 277 12.21 6.96 -9.55
C LEU A 277 11.48 6.16 -8.47
N CYS A 278 12.22 5.66 -7.48
CA CYS A 278 11.64 4.90 -6.38
C CYS A 278 10.64 5.75 -5.59
N GLU A 279 11.01 6.98 -5.25
CA GLU A 279 10.13 7.90 -4.52
C GLU A 279 8.82 8.13 -5.30
N ALA A 280 8.89 8.29 -6.63
CA ALA A 280 7.72 8.49 -7.48
C ALA A 280 6.81 7.26 -7.50
N ILE A 281 7.37 6.07 -7.74
CA ILE A 281 6.62 4.80 -7.76
C ILE A 281 5.87 4.62 -6.44
N PHE A 282 6.57 4.74 -5.30
CA PHE A 282 5.96 4.50 -4.01
C PHE A 282 5.02 5.64 -3.57
N SER A 283 5.25 6.88 -4.00
CA SER A 283 4.32 7.98 -3.78
C SER A 283 3.00 7.75 -4.49
N ILE A 284 3.04 7.26 -5.73
CA ILE A 284 1.86 6.84 -6.49
C ILE A 284 1.19 5.66 -5.78
N LEU A 285 1.93 4.58 -5.47
CA LEU A 285 1.38 3.40 -4.81
C LEU A 285 0.71 3.69 -3.47
N ALA A 286 1.29 4.58 -2.66
CA ALA A 286 0.73 4.97 -1.37
C ALA A 286 -0.37 6.04 -1.46
N SER A 287 -0.63 6.58 -2.66
CA SER A 287 -1.44 7.79 -2.87
C SER A 287 -0.98 8.95 -1.97
N ALA A 288 0.33 9.13 -1.90
CA ALA A 288 0.97 10.09 -1.00
C ALA A 288 0.85 11.53 -1.46
N TYR A 289 0.38 11.79 -2.69
CA TYR A 289 0.17 13.13 -3.19
C TYR A 289 -1.12 13.76 -2.67
N THR A 290 -1.10 15.08 -2.54
CA THR A 290 -2.22 15.87 -1.99
C THR A 290 -3.52 15.72 -2.77
N TRP A 291 -3.46 15.46 -4.08
CA TRP A 291 -4.65 15.18 -4.90
C TRP A 291 -5.24 13.78 -4.68
N GLU A 292 -4.54 12.90 -3.96
CA GLU A 292 -4.98 11.53 -3.62
C GLU A 292 -5.10 11.29 -2.10
N LEU A 293 -5.32 12.36 -1.32
CA LEU A 293 -5.43 12.35 0.16
C LEU A 293 -4.11 12.17 0.93
N GLY A 294 -2.98 12.22 0.25
CA GLY A 294 -1.67 12.25 0.89
C GLY A 294 -1.20 13.66 1.24
N LEU A 295 0.05 13.77 1.69
CA LEU A 295 0.64 15.00 2.22
C LEU A 295 1.86 15.49 1.41
N ASN A 296 2.23 14.80 0.33
CA ASN A 296 3.28 15.23 -0.60
C ASN A 296 2.75 16.34 -1.51
N GLN A 297 3.20 17.57 -1.26
CA GLN A 297 2.81 18.76 -2.03
C GLN A 297 3.50 18.84 -3.39
N THR A 298 4.71 18.29 -3.47
CA THR A 298 5.53 18.30 -4.67
C THR A 298 5.77 16.89 -5.14
N VAL A 299 5.99 16.80 -6.43
CA VAL A 299 6.39 15.57 -7.09
C VAL A 299 7.84 15.23 -6.73
N SER A 300 8.17 13.94 -6.78
CA SER A 300 9.49 13.38 -6.48
C SER A 300 10.60 14.06 -7.29
N GLY A 301 11.77 14.29 -6.66
CA GLY A 301 12.92 14.96 -7.30
C GLY A 301 12.80 16.48 -7.51
N ALA A 302 11.63 17.10 -7.31
CA ALA A 302 11.44 18.55 -7.49
C ALA A 302 12.21 19.42 -6.48
N SER A 303 12.64 18.85 -5.34
CA SER A 303 13.36 19.57 -4.29
C SER A 303 14.89 19.56 -4.43
N HIS A 304 15.45 18.74 -5.34
CA HIS A 304 16.91 18.63 -5.50
C HIS A 304 17.50 19.55 -6.56
N GLN A 305 16.69 20.13 -7.43
CA GLN A 305 17.10 21.20 -8.35
C GLN A 305 16.58 22.54 -7.81
N ALA A 306 17.51 23.45 -7.57
CA ALA A 306 17.26 24.77 -6.98
C ALA A 306 16.13 25.53 -7.69
N GLY A 307 15.28 26.20 -6.91
CA GLY A 307 14.36 27.23 -7.41
C GLY A 307 13.05 26.70 -8.02
N SER A 308 12.06 26.49 -7.15
CA SER A 308 10.63 26.74 -7.40
C SER A 308 10.14 26.78 -8.86
N HIS A 309 9.77 25.63 -9.40
CA HIS A 309 8.62 25.50 -10.31
C HIS A 309 7.88 24.21 -9.98
N ALA A 310 7.21 24.20 -8.82
CA ALA A 310 6.22 23.18 -8.52
C ALA A 310 5.07 23.30 -9.54
N LEU A 311 4.77 22.23 -10.27
CA LEU A 311 3.54 22.15 -11.06
C LEU A 311 2.37 22.33 -10.09
N THR A 312 1.64 23.44 -10.23
CA THR A 312 0.55 23.71 -9.31
C THR A 312 -0.57 22.68 -9.50
N ALA A 313 -1.19 22.31 -8.41
CA ALA A 313 -2.32 21.40 -8.31
C ALA A 313 -3.54 21.89 -9.13
N SER A 314 -3.61 23.20 -9.45
CA SER A 314 -4.60 23.76 -10.37
C SER A 314 -4.34 23.40 -11.84
N ALA A 315 -3.08 23.45 -12.27
CA ALA A 315 -2.66 23.00 -13.60
C ALA A 315 -2.94 21.49 -13.74
N LEU A 316 -2.58 20.69 -12.73
CA LEU A 316 -2.84 19.25 -12.71
C LEU A 316 -4.33 18.88 -12.84
N ASN A 317 -5.24 19.62 -12.17
CA ASN A 317 -6.67 19.38 -12.28
C ASN A 317 -7.27 19.79 -13.63
N GLN A 318 -6.78 20.86 -14.26
CA GLN A 318 -7.19 21.28 -15.60
C GLN A 318 -6.77 20.27 -16.65
N ILE A 319 -5.55 19.74 -16.51
CA ILE A 319 -4.99 18.67 -17.34
C ILE A 319 -5.85 17.39 -17.21
N TYR A 320 -6.24 17.02 -15.99
CA TYR A 320 -7.06 15.83 -15.75
C TYR A 320 -8.46 15.93 -16.40
N GLN A 321 -9.07 17.12 -16.38
CA GLN A 321 -10.38 17.37 -17.00
C GLN A 321 -10.30 17.35 -18.53
N GLN A 322 -9.30 18.03 -19.11
CA GLN A 322 -9.07 18.03 -20.56
C GLN A 322 -8.77 16.62 -21.10
N ASN A 323 -8.01 15.82 -20.35
CA ASN A 323 -7.64 14.47 -20.76
C ASN A 323 -8.75 13.44 -20.61
N ARG A 324 -9.66 13.62 -19.65
CA ARG A 324 -10.88 12.80 -19.56
C ARG A 324 -11.73 12.99 -20.82
N ASP A 325 -11.92 14.23 -21.24
CA ASP A 325 -12.74 14.56 -22.39
C ASP A 325 -12.08 14.14 -23.71
N GLU A 326 -10.75 14.25 -23.80
CA GLU A 326 -9.97 13.79 -24.96
C GLU A 326 -9.92 12.25 -25.07
N ASN A 327 -9.77 11.51 -23.96
CA ASN A 327 -9.80 10.04 -23.99
C ASN A 327 -11.18 9.48 -24.34
N LEU A 328 -12.25 10.17 -23.93
CA LEU A 328 -13.61 9.88 -24.39
C LEU A 328 -13.76 10.20 -25.88
N ARG A 329 -13.19 11.31 -26.37
CA ARG A 329 -13.23 11.72 -27.78
C ARG A 329 -12.44 10.80 -28.72
N LEU A 330 -11.29 10.29 -28.28
CA LEU A 330 -10.40 9.44 -29.07
C LEU A 330 -10.82 7.96 -29.08
N GLY A 331 -11.89 7.60 -28.35
CA GLY A 331 -12.38 6.22 -28.26
C GLY A 331 -11.41 5.27 -27.58
N ASN A 332 -10.47 5.79 -26.77
CA ASN A 332 -9.48 4.97 -26.08
C ASN A 332 -10.13 4.11 -24.99
N VAL A 333 -11.23 4.60 -24.40
CA VAL A 333 -12.06 3.81 -23.47
C VAL A 333 -12.69 2.62 -24.19
N ASP A 334 -13.22 2.80 -25.40
CA ASP A 334 -13.85 1.73 -26.18
C ASP A 334 -12.81 0.71 -26.68
N LYS A 335 -11.61 1.16 -27.08
CA LYS A 335 -10.48 0.27 -27.42
C LYS A 335 -10.00 -0.53 -26.22
N SER A 336 -9.96 0.08 -25.04
CA SER A 336 -9.60 -0.61 -23.79
C SER A 336 -10.67 -1.62 -23.40
N LEU A 337 -11.95 -1.30 -23.56
CA LEU A 337 -13.07 -2.20 -23.33
C LEU A 337 -13.06 -3.39 -24.31
N MET A 338 -12.74 -3.18 -25.59
CA MET A 338 -12.56 -4.27 -26.56
C MET A 338 -11.39 -5.20 -26.19
N LEU A 339 -10.28 -4.64 -25.71
CA LEU A 339 -9.15 -5.42 -25.20
C LEU A 339 -9.54 -6.22 -23.95
N ASP A 340 -10.32 -5.62 -23.05
CA ASP A 340 -10.85 -6.29 -21.86
C ASP A 340 -11.81 -7.44 -22.23
N GLU A 341 -12.66 -7.29 -23.25
CA GLU A 341 -13.52 -8.37 -23.75
C GLU A 341 -12.71 -9.55 -24.31
N GLN A 342 -11.65 -9.27 -25.08
CA GLN A 342 -10.74 -10.30 -25.59
C GLN A 342 -10.01 -11.02 -24.44
N LEU A 343 -9.64 -10.29 -23.39
CA LEU A 343 -8.95 -10.83 -22.22
C LEU A 343 -9.87 -11.70 -21.36
N VAL A 344 -11.13 -11.28 -21.16
CA VAL A 344 -12.18 -12.08 -20.53
C VAL A 344 -12.43 -13.38 -21.30
N GLN A 345 -12.43 -13.32 -22.62
CA GLN A 345 -12.59 -14.51 -23.46
C GLN A 345 -11.41 -15.48 -23.28
N ARG A 346 -10.18 -14.96 -23.25
CA ARG A 346 -8.98 -15.77 -23.00
C ARG A 346 -8.94 -16.40 -21.60
N ILE A 347 -9.45 -15.69 -20.58
CA ILE A 347 -9.61 -16.25 -19.22
C ILE A 347 -10.64 -17.38 -19.20
N LYS A 348 -11.74 -17.28 -19.98
CA LYS A 348 -12.71 -18.38 -20.11
C LYS A 348 -12.09 -19.60 -20.76
N GLU A 349 -11.24 -19.42 -21.77
CA GLU A 349 -10.50 -20.50 -22.43
C GLU A 349 -9.54 -21.20 -21.45
N ILE A 350 -8.80 -20.43 -20.64
CA ILE A 350 -7.90 -21.00 -19.62
C ILE A 350 -8.70 -21.81 -18.58
N LYS A 351 -9.83 -21.30 -18.09
CA LYS A 351 -10.69 -22.04 -17.16
C LYS A 351 -11.27 -23.32 -17.77
N ALA A 352 -11.59 -23.30 -19.07
CA ALA A 352 -12.03 -24.49 -19.78
C ALA A 352 -10.89 -25.52 -19.90
N PHE A 353 -9.66 -25.07 -20.15
CA PHE A 353 -8.48 -25.92 -20.18
C PHE A 353 -8.18 -26.57 -18.82
N ASP A 354 -8.27 -25.81 -17.72
CA ASP A 354 -8.08 -26.35 -16.36
C ASP A 354 -9.11 -27.45 -16.04
N LYS A 355 -10.37 -27.27 -16.46
CA LYS A 355 -11.40 -28.30 -16.31
C LYS A 355 -11.07 -29.59 -17.07
N ILE A 356 -10.49 -29.49 -18.27
CA ILE A 356 -10.02 -30.65 -19.05
C ILE A 356 -8.83 -31.32 -18.36
N LYS A 357 -7.93 -30.51 -17.80
CA LYS A 357 -6.76 -30.99 -17.05
C LYS A 357 -7.19 -31.81 -15.84
N ASP A 358 -8.15 -31.31 -15.06
CA ASP A 358 -8.67 -31.99 -13.87
C ASP A 358 -9.37 -33.31 -14.22
N GLN A 359 -10.12 -33.34 -15.34
CA GLN A 359 -10.70 -34.59 -15.85
C GLN A 359 -9.62 -35.62 -16.21
N LYS A 360 -8.54 -35.19 -16.86
CA LYS A 360 -7.43 -36.08 -17.23
C LYS A 360 -6.67 -36.61 -16.01
N PHE A 361 -6.49 -35.80 -14.97
CA PHE A 361 -5.91 -36.27 -13.71
C PHE A 361 -6.80 -37.29 -13.01
N ALA A 362 -8.13 -37.08 -12.97
CA ALA A 362 -9.05 -38.06 -12.42
C ALA A 362 -9.05 -39.39 -13.21
N GLU A 363 -8.93 -39.35 -14.53
CA GLU A 363 -8.77 -40.56 -15.37
C GLU A 363 -7.47 -41.32 -15.07
N LEU A 364 -6.37 -40.60 -14.80
CA LEU A 364 -5.08 -41.19 -14.44
C LEU A 364 -5.14 -41.86 -13.07
N ASP A 365 -5.74 -41.22 -12.07
CA ASP A 365 -5.91 -41.79 -10.73
C ASP A 365 -6.73 -43.10 -10.78
N GLU A 366 -7.81 -43.12 -11.55
CA GLU A 366 -8.62 -44.34 -11.76
C GLU A 366 -7.87 -45.43 -12.53
N ARG A 367 -6.96 -45.06 -13.43
CA ARG A 367 -6.09 -46.02 -14.11
C ARG A 367 -5.06 -46.61 -13.15
N GLU A 368 -4.46 -45.78 -12.29
CA GLU A 368 -3.49 -46.24 -11.28
C GLU A 368 -4.12 -47.21 -10.30
N LYS A 369 -5.31 -46.89 -9.75
CA LYS A 369 -6.06 -47.81 -8.88
C LYS A 369 -6.30 -49.17 -9.52
N ARG A 370 -6.69 -49.21 -10.80
CA ARG A 370 -6.90 -50.47 -11.55
C ARG A 370 -5.62 -51.28 -11.72
N VAL A 371 -4.48 -50.61 -11.95
CA VAL A 371 -3.18 -51.27 -12.03
C VAL A 371 -2.78 -51.87 -10.69
N VAL A 372 -2.95 -51.13 -9.60
CA VAL A 372 -2.67 -51.60 -8.23
C VAL A 372 -3.56 -52.80 -7.87
N GLU A 373 -4.86 -52.75 -8.18
CA GLU A 373 -5.78 -53.85 -7.93
C GLU A 373 -5.41 -55.11 -8.74
N LYS A 374 -5.03 -54.94 -10.02
CA LYS A 374 -4.56 -56.04 -10.85
C LYS A 374 -3.27 -56.66 -10.30
N GLY A 375 -2.34 -55.83 -9.81
CA GLY A 375 -1.12 -56.28 -9.13
C GLY A 375 -1.46 -57.16 -7.92
N ARG A 376 -2.33 -56.67 -7.03
CA ARG A 376 -2.79 -57.45 -5.86
C ARG A 376 -3.41 -58.79 -6.23
N LYS A 377 -4.26 -58.84 -7.27
CA LYS A 377 -4.86 -60.09 -7.74
C LYS A 377 -3.82 -61.07 -8.27
N MET A 378 -2.78 -60.58 -8.95
CA MET A 378 -1.67 -61.41 -9.42
C MET A 378 -0.85 -61.97 -8.25
N ASP A 379 -0.57 -61.14 -7.24
CA ASP A 379 0.17 -61.57 -6.05
C ASP A 379 -0.58 -62.69 -5.30
N THR A 380 -1.90 -62.52 -5.08
CA THR A 380 -2.74 -63.56 -4.46
C THR A 380 -2.79 -64.85 -5.29
N ALA A 381 -2.86 -64.73 -6.63
CA ALA A 381 -2.85 -65.90 -7.51
C ALA A 381 -1.49 -66.63 -7.46
N PHE A 382 -0.40 -65.88 -7.37
CA PHE A 382 0.95 -66.43 -7.24
C PHE A 382 1.14 -67.15 -5.90
N GLU A 383 0.71 -66.55 -4.79
CA GLU A 383 0.73 -67.17 -3.47
C GLU A 383 -0.07 -68.49 -3.43
N ALA A 384 -1.26 -68.51 -4.04
CA ALA A 384 -2.08 -69.71 -4.13
C ALA A 384 -1.41 -70.82 -4.95
N LEU A 385 -0.70 -70.47 -6.03
CA LEU A 385 0.05 -71.42 -6.85
C LEU A 385 1.24 -71.99 -6.09
N MET A 386 2.02 -71.14 -5.40
CA MET A 386 3.12 -71.56 -4.55
C MET A 386 2.66 -72.50 -3.42
N ALA A 387 1.54 -72.18 -2.75
CA ALA A 387 0.97 -73.04 -1.72
C ALA A 387 0.56 -74.41 -2.27
N ARG A 388 0.02 -74.46 -3.50
CA ARG A 388 -0.34 -75.71 -4.17
C ARG A 388 0.88 -76.55 -4.52
N GLU A 389 1.94 -75.94 -5.04
CA GLU A 389 3.19 -76.65 -5.35
C GLU A 389 3.87 -77.20 -4.09
N MET A 390 3.96 -76.38 -3.02
CA MET A 390 4.50 -76.86 -1.74
C MET A 390 3.68 -78.03 -1.17
N SER A 391 2.34 -77.96 -1.24
CA SER A 391 1.49 -79.08 -0.82
C SER A 391 1.75 -80.35 -1.64
N GLY A 392 2.00 -80.20 -2.94
CA GLY A 392 2.41 -81.29 -3.84
C GLY A 392 3.74 -81.92 -3.43
N LEU A 393 4.76 -81.08 -3.15
CA LEU A 393 6.07 -81.52 -2.67
C LEU A 393 6.00 -82.26 -1.34
N ILE A 394 5.22 -81.75 -0.38
CA ILE A 394 5.00 -82.40 0.93
C ILE A 394 4.38 -83.80 0.72
N ARG A 395 3.37 -83.92 -0.15
CA ARG A 395 2.74 -85.23 -0.46
C ARG A 395 3.73 -86.20 -1.11
N LEU A 396 4.58 -85.70 -2.00
CA LEU A 396 5.61 -86.52 -2.66
C LEU A 396 6.63 -87.03 -1.64
N GLN A 397 7.15 -86.15 -0.78
CA GLN A 397 8.09 -86.51 0.29
C GLN A 397 7.47 -87.51 1.27
N HIS A 398 6.20 -87.32 1.64
CA HIS A 398 5.49 -88.26 2.51
C HIS A 398 5.34 -89.65 1.86
N ARG A 399 5.04 -89.71 0.56
CA ARG A 399 4.97 -90.98 -0.19
C ARG A 399 6.34 -91.66 -0.25
N GLN A 400 7.41 -90.91 -0.55
CA GLN A 400 8.77 -91.44 -0.57
C GLN A 400 9.22 -91.96 0.81
N ALA A 401 8.85 -91.26 1.89
CA ALA A 401 9.12 -91.73 3.25
C ALA A 401 8.37 -93.03 3.61
N LEU A 402 7.11 -93.16 3.17
CA LEU A 402 6.33 -94.40 3.33
C LEU A 402 6.91 -95.56 2.52
N GLU A 403 7.38 -95.30 1.30
CA GLU A 403 8.04 -96.30 0.46
C GLU A 403 9.39 -96.73 1.06
N ALA A 404 10.19 -95.79 1.57
CA ALA A 404 11.43 -96.08 2.27
C ALA A 404 11.20 -96.88 3.57
N SER A 405 10.15 -96.57 4.34
CA SER A 405 9.75 -97.34 5.52
C SER A 405 9.33 -98.77 5.19
N ARG A 406 8.77 -99.02 4.01
CA ARG A 406 8.42 -100.38 3.53
C ARG A 406 9.62 -101.17 3.00
N ALA A 407 10.68 -100.48 2.60
CA ALA A 407 11.90 -101.08 2.07
C ALA A 407 13.00 -101.31 3.14
N ALA A 408 12.81 -100.81 4.36
CA ALA A 408 13.73 -101.07 5.48
C ALA A 408 13.59 -102.53 5.96
N PRO A 409 14.65 -103.36 5.90
CA PRO A 409 14.63 -104.72 6.41
C PRO A 409 14.51 -104.73 7.93
N ALA A 410 13.71 -105.67 8.45
CA ALA A 410 13.45 -105.89 9.88
C ALA A 410 14.69 -106.33 10.66
#